data_AF-T0N4N8-F1
#
_entry.id   AF-T0N4N8-F1
#
_cell.length_a   1.000
_cell.length_b   1.000
_cell.length_c   1.000
_cell.angle_alpha   90.00
_cell.angle_beta   90.00
_cell.angle_gamma   90.00
#
_symmetry.space_group_name_H-M   'P 1'
#
loop_
_entity.id
_entity.type
_entity.pdbx_description
1 polymer ?
#
loop_
_entity_poly.entity_id
_entity_poly.type
_entity_poly.pdbx_seq_one_letter_code
_entity_poly.pdbx_strand_id
1 'polypeptide(L)'
;MKPVAITRKNSLFSDSTDGAEASATVFSIINTAAANNLDAYKYLEYLFQRLPNSNFASNSSVLDEYLPWSDKVQIECRINTTETEINKEEEHCSESA
;
A
#
# COMPACT_ATOMS: atom_id res chain seq x y z
N MET A 1 7.17 11.88 -9.99
CA MET A 1 8.19 10.86 -9.63
C MET A 1 7.53 9.49 -9.59
N LYS A 2 8.13 8.44 -10.14
CA LYS A 2 7.61 7.07 -9.98
C LYS A 2 8.04 6.58 -8.57
N PRO A 3 7.13 6.10 -7.70
CA PRO A 3 7.46 5.79 -6.30
C PRO A 3 8.61 4.78 -6.13
N VAL A 4 8.83 3.91 -7.12
CA VAL A 4 9.93 2.92 -7.14
C VAL A 4 11.32 3.59 -7.18
N ALA A 5 11.45 4.81 -7.72
CA ALA A 5 12.75 5.49 -7.82
C ALA A 5 13.26 6.00 -6.47
N ILE A 6 12.36 6.32 -5.52
CA ILE A 6 12.69 6.74 -4.15
C ILE A 6 13.14 5.53 -3.30
N THR A 7 12.78 4.30 -3.68
CA THR A 7 13.19 3.09 -2.98
C THR A 7 14.68 2.76 -3.13
N ARG A 8 15.45 3.42 -4.01
CA ARG A 8 16.88 3.10 -4.21
C ARG A 8 17.76 3.25 -2.96
N LYS A 9 17.30 3.99 -1.95
CA LYS A 9 18.01 4.15 -0.67
C LYS A 9 17.55 3.17 0.42
N ASN A 10 16.35 2.60 0.28
CA ASN A 10 15.74 1.67 1.26
C ASN A 10 15.78 0.20 0.78
N SER A 11 15.96 -0.02 -0.52
CA SER A 11 16.15 -1.34 -1.17
C SER A 11 17.60 -1.82 -1.09
N LEU A 12 18.44 -1.20 -0.26
CA LEU A 12 19.86 -1.59 -0.12
C LEU A 12 20.01 -2.96 0.57
N PHE A 13 18.96 -3.43 1.26
CA PHE A 13 18.94 -4.69 2.01
C PHE A 13 18.00 -5.76 1.43
N SER A 14 17.34 -5.47 0.30
CA SER A 14 16.60 -6.47 -0.49
C SER A 14 17.56 -7.20 -1.43
N ASP A 15 18.67 -7.72 -0.89
CA ASP A 15 19.76 -8.36 -1.65
C ASP A 15 19.37 -9.76 -2.18
N SER A 16 18.19 -10.26 -1.80
CA SER A 16 17.64 -11.51 -2.30
C SER A 16 16.52 -11.28 -3.32
N THR A 17 16.38 -12.23 -4.25
CA THR A 17 15.27 -12.27 -5.23
C THR A 17 13.92 -12.25 -4.53
N ASP A 18 13.79 -13.00 -3.43
CA ASP A 18 12.56 -13.12 -2.65
C ASP A 18 12.20 -11.78 -1.99
N GLY A 19 13.20 -11.04 -1.48
CA GLY A 19 12.99 -9.71 -0.91
C GLY A 19 12.56 -8.67 -1.95
N ALA A 20 13.10 -8.77 -3.17
CA ALA A 20 12.67 -7.94 -4.29
C ALA A 20 11.23 -8.25 -4.73
N GLU A 21 10.87 -9.54 -4.80
CA GLU A 21 9.51 -9.99 -5.14
C GLU A 21 8.48 -9.56 -4.09
N ALA A 22 8.78 -9.73 -2.80
CA ALA A 22 7.92 -9.27 -1.72
C ALA A 22 7.70 -7.75 -1.78
N SER A 23 8.78 -6.99 -2.02
CA SER A 23 8.69 -5.53 -2.14
C SER A 23 7.84 -5.12 -3.35
N ALA A 24 8.04 -5.76 -4.51
CA ALA A 24 7.25 -5.52 -5.71
C ALA A 24 5.76 -5.82 -5.47
N THR A 25 5.45 -6.88 -4.73
CA THR A 25 4.08 -7.26 -4.35
C THR A 25 3.43 -6.16 -3.50
N VAL A 26 4.10 -5.67 -2.46
CA VAL A 26 3.59 -4.59 -1.60
C VAL A 26 3.36 -3.31 -2.40
N PHE A 27 4.31 -2.91 -3.26
CA PHE A 27 4.13 -1.73 -4.11
C PHE A 27 2.96 -1.89 -5.09
N SER A 28 2.75 -3.09 -5.63
CA SER A 28 1.61 -3.38 -6.50
C SER A 28 0.28 -3.16 -5.76
N ILE A 29 0.17 -3.63 -4.52
CA ILE A 29 -1.01 -3.43 -3.68
C ILE A 29 -1.24 -1.94 -3.40
N ILE A 30 -0.19 -1.21 -3.00
CA ILE A 30 -0.26 0.25 -2.73
C ILE A 30 -0.72 1.01 -3.97
N ASN A 31 -0.11 0.73 -5.12
CA ASN A 31 -0.47 1.39 -6.37
C ASN A 31 -1.91 1.08 -6.79
N THR A 32 -2.37 -0.15 -6.56
CA THR A 32 -3.76 -0.54 -6.83
C THR A 32 -4.73 0.19 -5.90
N ALA A 33 -4.41 0.31 -4.61
CA ALA A 33 -5.21 1.08 -3.67
C ALA A 33 -5.32 2.55 -4.07
N ALA A 34 -4.19 3.17 -4.43
CA ALA A 34 -4.15 4.54 -4.92
C ALA A 34 -4.96 4.73 -6.21
N ALA A 35 -4.88 3.79 -7.15
CA ALA A 35 -5.69 3.81 -8.37
C ALA A 35 -7.20 3.70 -8.12
N ASN A 36 -7.60 3.14 -6.97
CA ASN A 36 -9.00 3.02 -6.54
C ASN A 36 -9.43 4.13 -5.57
N ASN A 37 -8.66 5.22 -5.44
CA ASN A 37 -8.91 6.35 -4.53
C ASN A 37 -9.01 5.95 -3.04
N LEU A 38 -8.26 4.92 -2.65
CA LEU A 38 -8.14 4.48 -1.26
C LEU A 38 -6.88 5.04 -0.62
N ASP A 39 -6.94 5.27 0.68
CA ASP A 39 -5.78 5.49 1.52
C ASP A 39 -4.99 4.19 1.62
N ALA A 40 -3.78 4.19 1.04
CA ALA A 40 -2.97 2.98 0.94
C ALA A 40 -2.54 2.43 2.31
N TYR A 41 -2.32 3.30 3.29
CA TYR A 41 -1.92 2.87 4.63
C TYR A 41 -3.10 2.21 5.35
N LYS A 42 -4.26 2.87 5.37
CA LYS A 42 -5.49 2.33 5.96
C LYS A 42 -5.92 1.04 5.27
N TYR A 43 -5.75 0.94 3.96
CA TYR A 43 -6.06 -0.28 3.23
C TYR A 43 -5.13 -1.45 3.61
N LEU A 44 -3.82 -1.21 3.72
CA LEU A 44 -2.89 -2.25 4.20
C LEU A 44 -3.21 -2.69 5.63
N GLU A 45 -3.52 -1.75 6.52
CA GLU A 45 -3.94 -2.06 7.89
C GLU A 45 -5.21 -2.93 7.91
N TYR A 46 -6.23 -2.54 7.14
CA TYR A 46 -7.46 -3.30 6.97
C TYR A 46 -7.21 -4.75 6.53
N LEU A 47 -6.36 -4.91 5.51
CA LEU A 47 -5.97 -6.21 4.98
C LEU A 47 -5.27 -7.04 6.05
N PHE A 48 -4.24 -6.52 6.72
CA PHE A 48 -3.48 -7.27 7.73
C PHE A 48 -4.30 -7.59 8.99
N GLN A 49 -5.28 -6.77 9.34
CA GLN A 49 -6.14 -7.04 10.48
C GLN A 49 -7.19 -8.12 10.19
N ARG A 50 -7.75 -8.13 8.98
CA ARG A 50 -8.92 -8.96 8.66
C ARG A 50 -8.61 -10.21 7.84
N LEU A 51 -7.62 -10.17 6.93
CA LEU A 51 -7.28 -11.33 6.09
C LEU A 51 -6.79 -12.54 6.89
N PRO A 52 -5.89 -12.43 7.90
CA PRO A 52 -5.41 -13.59 8.64
C PRO A 52 -6.53 -14.35 9.38
N ASN A 53 -7.62 -13.65 9.70
CA ASN A 53 -8.80 -14.22 10.35
C ASN A 53 -9.79 -14.86 9.36
N SER A 54 -9.54 -14.74 8.05
CA SER A 54 -10.39 -15.27 7.00
C SER A 54 -9.83 -16.58 6.43
N ASN A 55 -10.71 -17.52 6.04
CA ASN A 55 -10.31 -18.77 5.37
C ASN A 55 -10.05 -18.56 3.87
N PHE A 56 -9.36 -17.47 3.50
CA PHE A 56 -9.12 -17.09 2.10
C PHE A 56 -8.28 -18.12 1.34
N ALA A 57 -7.41 -18.86 2.04
CA ALA A 57 -6.57 -19.90 1.44
C ALA A 57 -7.39 -21.09 0.90
N SER A 58 -8.58 -21.34 1.45
CA SER A 58 -9.45 -22.45 1.01
C SER A 58 -10.58 -21.98 0.09
N ASN A 59 -10.99 -20.71 0.17
CA ASN A 59 -12.10 -20.16 -0.59
C ASN A 59 -11.74 -18.80 -1.20
N SER A 60 -11.43 -18.80 -2.50
CA SER A 60 -11.07 -17.56 -3.22
C SER A 60 -12.20 -16.52 -3.24
N SER A 61 -13.47 -16.93 -3.16
CA SER A 61 -14.61 -15.99 -3.16
C SER A 61 -14.65 -15.08 -1.94
N VAL A 62 -14.01 -15.48 -0.83
CA VAL A 62 -13.89 -14.62 0.36
C VAL A 62 -13.00 -13.42 0.07
N LEU A 63 -12.01 -13.57 -0.82
CA LEU A 63 -11.08 -12.51 -1.16
C LEU A 63 -11.77 -11.34 -1.88
N ASP A 64 -12.84 -11.61 -2.64
CA ASP A 64 -13.57 -10.61 -3.41
C ASP A 64 -14.09 -9.46 -2.55
N GLU A 65 -14.42 -9.74 -1.28
CA GLU A 65 -14.88 -8.73 -0.33
C GLU A 65 -13.77 -7.77 0.15
N TYR A 66 -12.50 -8.19 0.04
CA TYR A 66 -11.32 -7.44 0.45
C TYR A 66 -10.66 -6.69 -0.70
N LEU A 67 -11.14 -6.87 -1.93
CA LEU A 67 -10.58 -6.20 -3.10
C LEU A 67 -10.86 -4.70 -3.07
N PRO A 68 -10.01 -3.88 -3.71
CA PRO A 68 -10.06 -2.43 -3.55
C PRO A 68 -11.31 -1.80 -4.17
N TRP A 69 -12.06 -2.50 -5.02
CA TRP A 69 -13.35 -2.05 -5.57
C TRP A 69 -14.57 -2.56 -4.78
N SER A 70 -14.37 -3.30 -3.70
CA SER A 70 -15.46 -3.75 -2.81
C SER A 70 -16.08 -2.57 -2.07
N ASP A 71 -17.41 -2.57 -1.96
CA ASP A 71 -18.16 -1.52 -1.25
C ASP A 71 -17.69 -1.35 0.20
N LYS A 72 -17.40 -2.46 0.90
CA LYS A 72 -16.93 -2.45 2.29
C LYS A 72 -15.59 -1.71 2.44
N VAL A 73 -14.65 -2.03 1.56
CA VAL A 73 -13.32 -1.41 1.53
C VAL A 73 -13.43 0.07 1.18
N GLN A 74 -14.28 0.41 0.21
CA GLN A 74 -14.51 1.78 -0.24
C GLN A 74 -15.16 2.66 0.83
N ILE A 75 -15.92 2.10 1.76
CA ILE A 75 -16.50 2.84 2.89
C ILE A 75 -15.44 3.10 3.97
N GLU A 76 -14.60 2.12 4.28
CA GLU A 76 -13.68 2.20 5.41
C GLU A 76 -12.34 2.87 5.07
N CYS A 77 -11.80 2.66 3.86
CA CYS A 77 -10.44 3.04 3.50
C CYS A 77 -10.37 4.22 2.52
N ARG A 78 -11.47 4.95 2.29
CA ARG A 78 -11.46 6.09 1.36
C ARG A 78 -10.58 7.23 1.89
N ILE A 79 -9.92 7.93 0.96
CA ILE A 79 -9.10 9.09 1.31
C ILE A 79 -10.00 10.21 1.84
N ASN A 80 -9.92 10.45 3.14
CA ASN A 80 -10.46 11.66 3.77
C ASN A 80 -9.32 12.70 3.76
N THR A 81 -9.58 13.90 3.25
CA THR A 81 -8.58 14.92 2.85
C THR A 81 -7.72 15.53 3.99
N THR A 82 -7.51 14.85 5.11
CA THR A 82 -6.81 15.42 6.29
C THR A 82 -5.32 15.10 6.39
N GLU A 83 -4.74 14.23 5.56
CA GLU A 83 -3.35 13.75 5.73
C GLU A 83 -2.41 14.04 4.53
N THR A 84 -2.89 14.73 3.49
CA THR A 84 -2.06 15.05 2.32
C THR A 84 -1.02 16.16 2.59
N GLU A 85 -1.12 16.86 3.73
CA GLU A 85 -0.20 17.95 4.09
C GLU A 85 1.06 17.47 4.82
N ILE A 86 1.08 16.26 5.38
CA ILE A 86 2.23 15.76 6.18
C ILE A 86 3.36 15.25 5.27
N ASN A 87 3.05 14.74 4.07
CA ASN A 87 4.07 14.17 3.17
C ASN A 87 4.69 15.19 2.19
N LYS A 88 4.40 16.49 2.32
CA LYS A 88 5.03 17.55 1.51
C LYS A 88 6.22 18.22 2.19
N GLU A 89 6.42 18.06 3.50
CA GLU A 89 7.51 18.75 4.22
C GLU A 89 8.87 18.03 4.17
N GLU A 90 8.94 16.75 3.79
CA GLU A 90 10.24 16.05 3.69
C GLU A 90 11.01 16.32 2.38
N GLU A 91 10.40 16.96 1.38
CA GLU A 91 11.08 17.34 0.11
C GLU A 91 11.64 18.78 0.13
N HIS A 92 11.65 19.48 1.27
CA HIS A 92 12.22 20.84 1.36
C HIS A 92 13.57 20.94 2.10
N CYS A 93 14.12 19.84 2.63
CA CYS A 93 15.39 19.87 3.35
C CYS A 93 16.41 18.86 2.83
N SER A 94 16.63 18.84 1.51
CA SER A 94 17.81 18.17 0.94
C SER A 94 18.49 18.91 -0.21
N GLU A 95 18.02 20.10 -0.59
CA GLU A 95 18.77 21.04 -1.44
C GLU A 95 19.57 22.01 -0.57
N SER A 96 20.53 21.49 0.18
CA SER A 96 21.63 22.28 0.77
C SER A 96 22.83 21.36 0.96
N ALA A 97 23.47 21.03 -0.16
CA ALA A 97 24.86 20.59 -0.22
C ALA A 97 25.56 21.45 -1.28
#